data_AF-A0A1J0LST7-F1
#
_entry.id   AF-A0A1J0LST7-F1
#
_cell.length_a   1.000
_cell.length_b   1.000
_cell.length_c   1.000
_cell.angle_alpha   90.00
_cell.angle_beta   90.00
_cell.angle_gamma   90.00
#
_symmetry.space_group_name_H-M   'P 1'
#
loop_
_entity.id
_entity.type
_entity.pdbx_description
1 polymer ?
#
loop_
_entity_poly.entity_id
_entity_poly.type
_entity_poly.pdbx_seq_one_letter_code
_entity_poly.pdbx_strand_id
1 'polypeptide(L)'
;MSRLTWTEVFAFHRTRRGIGRQSLLVDRGESGYRNVFLPDGRILYMGEGKRGNQEPLGGNLRLLLAHQEGTPFRVFLREGPGVWRVLGCYRVEGWRYALLEEEGRYVYWFTLAPCRCEGGP
;
A
#
# COMPACT_ATOMS: atom_id res chain seq x y z
N MET A 1 -14.60 6.33 -13.94
CA MET A 1 -13.25 6.36 -13.31
C MET A 1 -12.22 6.13 -14.40
N SER A 2 -11.15 6.94 -14.45
CA SER A 2 -10.11 6.83 -15.48
C SER A 2 -9.15 5.68 -15.20
N ARG A 3 -8.80 4.93 -16.26
CA ARG A 3 -7.69 3.97 -16.25
C ARG A 3 -6.40 4.74 -16.52
N LEU A 4 -5.34 4.38 -15.80
CA LEU A 4 -4.00 4.96 -15.91
C LEU A 4 -3.02 3.91 -16.44
N THR A 5 -2.06 4.37 -17.21
CA THR A 5 -0.86 3.63 -17.58
C THR A 5 0.15 3.60 -16.43
N TRP A 6 1.11 2.69 -16.49
CA TRP A 6 2.24 2.71 -15.55
C TRP A 6 3.01 4.04 -15.58
N THR A 7 3.18 4.65 -16.77
CA THR A 7 3.89 5.94 -16.91
C THR A 7 3.21 7.05 -16.11
N GLU A 8 1.88 7.14 -16.17
CA GLU A 8 1.09 8.12 -15.42
C GLU A 8 1.16 7.87 -13.92
N VAL A 9 1.04 6.61 -13.48
CA VAL A 9 1.19 6.25 -12.06
C VAL A 9 2.60 6.58 -11.58
N PHE A 10 3.63 6.21 -12.33
CA PHE A 10 5.02 6.42 -11.95
C PHE A 10 5.39 7.91 -11.87
N ALA A 11 4.81 8.76 -12.72
CA ALA A 11 4.99 10.21 -12.66
C ALA A 11 4.59 10.80 -11.30
N PHE A 12 3.55 10.24 -10.66
CA PHE A 12 3.16 10.60 -9.30
C PHE A 12 3.92 9.81 -8.22
N HIS A 13 4.04 8.49 -8.41
CA HIS A 13 4.50 7.57 -7.38
C HIS A 13 6.03 7.57 -7.18
N ARG A 14 6.79 7.88 -8.24
CA ARG A 14 8.26 8.11 -8.24
C ARG A 14 9.13 6.93 -7.79
N THR A 15 8.58 5.73 -7.63
CA THR A 15 9.35 4.52 -7.27
C THR A 15 8.74 3.28 -7.91
N ARG A 16 9.48 2.17 -7.94
CA ARG A 16 8.98 0.84 -8.34
C ARG A 16 8.60 -0.03 -7.13
N ARG A 17 8.86 0.46 -5.92
CA ARG A 17 8.46 -0.18 -4.67
C ARG A 17 6.96 -0.01 -4.46
N GLY A 18 6.34 -0.83 -3.60
CA GLY A 18 4.91 -0.67 -3.30
C GLY A 18 4.59 0.61 -2.52
N ILE A 19 5.55 1.11 -1.73
CA ILE A 19 5.39 2.25 -0.85
C ILE A 19 6.21 3.43 -1.40
N GLY A 20 5.50 4.50 -1.79
CA GLY A 20 6.06 5.76 -2.25
C GLY A 20 5.99 6.84 -1.18
N ARG A 21 6.40 8.07 -1.52
CA ARG A 21 6.43 9.17 -0.54
C ARG A 21 5.04 9.53 0.01
N GLN A 22 4.04 9.59 -0.87
CA GLN A 22 2.65 9.99 -0.60
C GLN A 22 1.64 9.10 -1.35
N SER A 23 2.09 7.94 -1.82
CA SER A 23 1.23 6.98 -2.52
C SER A 23 1.62 5.54 -2.27
N LEU A 24 0.65 4.65 -2.48
CA LEU A 24 0.80 3.21 -2.37
C LEU A 24 0.34 2.53 -3.67
N LEU A 25 1.05 1.48 -4.05
CA LEU A 25 0.62 0.54 -5.08
C LEU A 25 0.04 -0.69 -4.40
N VAL A 26 -1.18 -1.06 -4.79
CA VAL A 26 -1.86 -2.27 -4.34
C VAL A 26 -2.19 -3.15 -5.53
N ASP A 27 -2.13 -4.45 -5.32
CA ASP A 27 -2.58 -5.49 -6.25
C ASP A 27 -3.12 -6.68 -5.45
N ARG A 28 -3.62 -7.71 -6.13
CA ARG A 28 -4.27 -8.89 -5.53
C ARG A 28 -3.34 -10.09 -5.45
N GLY A 29 -2.02 -9.87 -5.45
CA GLY A 29 -1.00 -10.93 -5.40
C GLY A 29 -0.06 -10.94 -6.59
N GLU A 30 -0.32 -10.15 -7.64
CA GLU A 30 0.49 -10.13 -8.86
C GLU A 30 1.94 -9.69 -8.64
N SER A 31 2.24 -8.99 -7.54
CA SER A 31 3.61 -8.61 -7.15
C SER A 31 4.26 -9.58 -6.15
N GLY A 32 3.56 -10.64 -5.74
CA GLY A 32 3.97 -11.57 -4.70
C GLY A 32 3.73 -11.09 -3.27
N TYR A 33 2.98 -9.99 -3.08
CA TYR A 33 2.52 -9.52 -1.78
C TYR A 33 1.04 -9.88 -1.58
N ARG A 34 0.66 -10.26 -0.36
CA ARG A 34 -0.65 -10.84 -0.06
C ARG A 34 -1.65 -9.80 0.46
N ASN A 35 -1.91 -8.75 -0.31
CA ASN A 35 -2.89 -7.74 0.12
C ASN A 35 -4.30 -8.34 0.16
N VAL A 36 -5.08 -7.98 1.18
CA VAL A 36 -6.48 -8.43 1.32
C VAL A 36 -7.41 -7.23 1.25
N PHE A 37 -8.36 -7.26 0.32
CA PHE A 37 -9.39 -6.23 0.17
C PHE A 37 -10.61 -6.64 1.00
N LEU A 38 -10.98 -5.83 1.98
CA LEU A 38 -12.09 -6.09 2.89
C LEU A 38 -13.42 -5.57 2.31
N PRO A 39 -14.58 -6.16 2.71
CA PRO A 39 -15.90 -5.77 2.19
C PRO A 39 -16.28 -4.30 2.45
N ASP A 40 -15.72 -3.69 3.49
CA ASP A 40 -15.94 -2.30 3.88
C ASP A 40 -15.01 -1.30 3.15
N GLY A 41 -14.24 -1.77 2.17
CA GLY A 41 -13.32 -0.97 1.37
C GLY A 41 -11.95 -0.75 2.01
N ARG A 42 -11.71 -1.27 3.22
CA ARG A 42 -10.37 -1.31 3.82
C ARG A 42 -9.47 -2.31 3.11
N ILE A 43 -8.16 -2.14 3.29
CA ILE A 43 -7.15 -3.04 2.71
C ILE A 43 -6.19 -3.46 3.83
N LEU A 44 -6.00 -4.77 4.01
CA LEU A 44 -4.85 -5.28 4.75
C LEU A 44 -3.66 -5.30 3.80
N TYR A 45 -2.77 -4.34 3.98
CA TYR A 45 -1.62 -4.10 3.14
C TYR A 45 -0.38 -4.73 3.77
N MET A 46 0.27 -5.63 3.02
CA MET A 46 1.51 -6.25 3.47
C MET A 46 2.66 -5.27 3.32
N GLY A 47 3.51 -5.16 4.35
CA GLY A 47 4.69 -4.30 4.34
C GLY A 47 5.70 -4.65 3.24
N GLU A 48 6.68 -3.77 3.06
CA GLU A 48 7.78 -3.98 2.13
C GLU A 48 8.81 -4.99 2.67
N GLY A 49 9.31 -5.84 1.78
CA GLY A 49 10.35 -6.84 2.08
C GLY A 49 9.87 -8.24 1.75
N LYS A 50 10.43 -8.83 0.68
CA LYS A 50 10.02 -10.15 0.15
C LYS A 50 10.75 -11.34 0.78
N ARG A 51 11.84 -11.09 1.50
CA ARG A 51 12.70 -12.13 2.08
C ARG A 51 13.06 -11.74 3.51
N GLY A 52 13.15 -12.75 4.37
CA GLY A 52 13.43 -12.56 5.78
C GLY A 52 12.33 -11.80 6.52
N ASN A 53 12.57 -11.60 7.80
CA ASN A 53 11.71 -10.77 8.64
C ASN A 53 11.72 -9.34 8.12
N GLN A 54 10.54 -8.74 7.97
CA GLN A 54 10.45 -7.35 7.59
C GLN A 54 10.92 -6.46 8.74
N GLU A 55 11.63 -5.40 8.40
CA GLU A 55 12.21 -4.44 9.34
C GLU A 55 11.45 -3.11 9.28
N PRO A 56 11.43 -2.34 10.38
CA PRO A 56 10.83 -0.99 10.45
C PRO A 56 11.73 0.05 9.76
N LEU A 57 12.10 -0.20 8.50
CA LEU A 57 12.95 0.65 7.69
C LEU A 57 12.26 0.98 6.35
N GLY A 58 12.72 2.03 5.68
CA GLY A 58 12.24 2.40 4.35
C GLY A 58 10.72 2.60 4.29
N GLY A 59 10.04 1.84 3.42
CA GLY A 59 8.59 1.92 3.26
C GLY A 59 7.81 1.56 4.54
N ASN A 60 8.26 0.56 5.31
CA ASN A 60 7.57 0.16 6.53
C ASN A 60 7.63 1.26 7.59
N LEU A 61 8.81 1.87 7.78
CA LEU A 61 8.96 3.03 8.68
C LEU A 61 8.02 4.17 8.29
N ARG A 62 7.89 4.45 6.99
CA ARG A 62 7.00 5.48 6.48
C ARG A 62 5.54 5.21 6.84
N LEU A 63 5.08 3.96 6.75
CA LEU A 63 3.71 3.60 7.11
C LEU A 63 3.48 3.62 8.63
N LEU A 64 4.49 3.24 9.43
CA LEU A 64 4.46 3.35 10.88
C LEU A 64 4.34 4.82 11.33
N LEU A 65 5.14 5.71 10.76
CA LEU A 65 5.06 7.15 11.04
C LEU A 65 3.74 7.75 10.57
N ALA A 66 3.28 7.38 9.37
CA ALA A 66 2.02 7.89 8.85
C ALA A 66 0.79 7.43 9.67
N HIS A 67 0.86 6.28 10.33
CA HIS A 67 -0.14 5.88 11.31
C HIS A 67 -0.17 6.83 12.51
N GLN A 68 1.00 7.21 13.03
CA GLN A 68 1.11 8.16 14.15
C GLN A 68 0.66 9.57 13.78
N GLU A 69 1.01 10.03 12.57
CA GLU A 69 0.75 11.39 12.10
C GLU A 69 -0.64 11.56 11.45
N GLY A 70 -1.32 10.46 11.11
CA GLY A 70 -2.56 10.49 10.34
C GLY A 70 -2.37 10.86 8.87
N THR A 71 -1.14 10.78 8.34
CA THR A 71 -0.80 11.18 6.98
C THR A 71 -1.49 10.28 5.95
N PRO A 72 -2.30 10.83 5.02
CA PRO A 72 -2.99 10.05 4.00
C PRO A 72 -2.07 9.75 2.79
N PHE A 73 -2.37 8.65 2.10
CA PHE A 73 -1.72 8.23 0.86
C PHE A 73 -2.74 8.11 -0.27
N ARG A 74 -2.33 8.49 -1.48
CA ARG A 74 -3.07 8.14 -2.70
C ARG A 74 -2.79 6.68 -3.07
N VAL A 75 -3.84 5.88 -3.23
CA VAL A 75 -3.71 4.45 -3.54
C VAL A 75 -4.02 4.18 -5.01
N PHE A 76 -3.11 3.48 -5.67
CA PHE A 76 -3.26 2.99 -7.04
C PHE A 76 -3.41 1.47 -7.04
N LEU A 77 -4.51 0.99 -7.62
CA LEU A 77 -4.75 -0.43 -7.82
C LEU A 77 -4.24 -0.86 -9.19
N ARG A 78 -3.45 -1.93 -9.23
CA ARG A 78 -3.17 -2.66 -10.46
C ARG A 78 -4.38 -3.50 -10.85
N GLU A 79 -4.94 -3.26 -12.03
CA GLU A 79 -6.03 -4.07 -12.61
C GLU A 79 -5.52 -5.09 -13.62
N GLY A 80 -4.32 -4.87 -14.17
CA GLY A 80 -3.65 -5.77 -15.09
C GLY A 80 -2.23 -5.30 -15.43
N PRO A 81 -1.51 -5.99 -16.33
CA PRO A 81 -0.23 -5.51 -16.85
C PRO A 81 -0.38 -4.12 -17.47
N GLY A 82 0.29 -3.12 -16.89
CA GLY A 82 0.25 -1.74 -17.37
C GLY A 82 -1.07 -0.98 -17.14
N VAL A 83 -2.10 -1.62 -16.57
CA VAL A 83 -3.42 -1.02 -16.33
C VAL A 83 -3.61 -0.76 -14.84
N TRP A 84 -3.80 0.50 -14.49
CA TRP A 84 -3.95 0.98 -13.13
C TRP A 84 -5.22 1.81 -12.94
N ARG A 85 -5.71 1.86 -11.71
CA ARG A 85 -6.86 2.67 -11.31
C ARG A 85 -6.55 3.42 -10.02
N VAL A 86 -6.98 4.67 -9.93
CA VAL A 86 -6.95 5.41 -8.65
C VAL A 86 -8.07 4.91 -7.75
N LEU A 87 -7.74 4.40 -6.57
CA LEU A 87 -8.74 4.02 -5.56
C LEU A 87 -9.20 5.21 -4.72
N GLY A 88 -8.34 6.19 -4.50
CA GLY A 88 -8.62 7.38 -3.67
C GLY A 88 -7.55 7.58 -2.60
N CYS A 89 -7.88 8.34 -1.56
CA CYS A 89 -7.02 8.49 -0.39
C CYS A 89 -7.32 7.46 0.68
N TYR A 90 -6.26 6.98 1.31
CA TYR A 90 -6.31 6.04 2.42
C TYR A 90 -5.37 6.50 3.53
N ARG A 91 -5.75 6.26 4.78
CA ARG A 91 -4.87 6.42 5.95
C ARG A 91 -4.52 5.07 6.55
N VAL A 92 -3.39 4.99 7.24
CA VAL A 92 -3.04 3.80 8.03
C VAL A 92 -3.80 3.88 9.36
N GLU A 93 -4.84 3.07 9.50
CA GLU A 93 -5.71 3.02 10.70
C GLU A 93 -5.10 2.18 11.82
N GLY A 94 -4.25 1.22 11.48
CA GLY A 94 -3.55 0.38 12.44
C GLY A 94 -2.53 -0.51 11.77
N TRP A 95 -1.73 -1.21 12.56
CA TRP A 95 -0.75 -2.16 12.07
C TRP A 95 -0.53 -3.30 13.05
N ARG A 96 -0.03 -4.42 12.54
CA ARG A 96 0.46 -5.55 13.35
C ARG A 96 1.74 -6.10 12.73
N TYR A 97 2.62 -6.64 13.57
CA TYR A 97 3.78 -7.42 13.15
C TYR A 97 3.51 -8.87 13.52
N ALA A 98 3.38 -9.75 12.53
CA ALA A 98 2.91 -11.11 12.74
C ALA A 98 3.69 -12.10 11.88
N LEU A 99 3.79 -13.34 12.37
CA LEU A 99 4.35 -14.46 11.63
C LEU A 99 3.44 -14.78 10.42
N LEU A 100 4.03 -14.81 9.23
CA LEU A 100 3.43 -15.39 8.05
C LEU A 100 3.90 -16.84 7.98
N GLU A 101 3.10 -17.77 8.50
CA GLU A 101 3.49 -19.16 8.72
C GLU A 101 3.94 -19.86 7.44
N GLU A 102 3.29 -19.58 6.33
CA GLU A 102 3.59 -20.19 5.03
C GLU A 102 4.98 -19.80 4.51
N GLU A 103 5.55 -18.70 5.00
CA GLU A 103 6.87 -18.21 4.61
C GLU A 103 7.88 -18.24 5.77
N GLY A 104 7.48 -18.70 6.96
CA GLY A 104 8.33 -18.81 8.14
C GLY A 104 8.99 -17.49 8.56
N ARG A 105 8.35 -16.35 8.29
CA ARG A 105 8.94 -15.01 8.53
C ARG A 105 7.92 -14.02 9.06
N TYR A 106 8.40 -13.03 9.79
CA TYR A 106 7.55 -11.96 10.32
C TYR A 106 7.37 -10.84 9.30
N VAL A 107 6.14 -10.34 9.20
CA VAL A 107 5.74 -9.32 8.23
C VAL A 107 4.86 -8.28 8.91
N TYR A 108 4.92 -7.05 8.40
CA TYR A 108 3.98 -6.01 8.76
C TYR A 108 2.68 -6.18 7.98
N TRP A 109 1.58 -6.01 8.68
CA TRP A 109 0.25 -5.83 8.10
C TRP A 109 -0.26 -4.46 8.51
N PHE A 110 -0.51 -3.60 7.54
CA PHE A 110 -1.08 -2.27 7.73
C PHE A 110 -2.54 -2.28 7.32
N THR A 111 -3.43 -1.82 8.19
CA THR A 111 -4.84 -1.64 7.85
C THR A 111 -5.03 -0.26 7.23
N LEU A 112 -5.30 -0.22 5.93
CA LEU A 112 -5.58 1.00 5.19
C LEU A 112 -7.08 1.26 5.17
N ALA A 113 -7.52 2.43 5.62
CA ALA A 113 -8.91 2.84 5.60
C ALA A 113 -9.15 3.98 4.61
N PRO A 114 -10.20 3.93 3.77
CA PRO A 114 -10.57 5.03 2.89
C PRO A 114 -10.75 6.32 3.70
N CYS A 115 -10.23 7.43 3.17
CA CYS A 115 -10.39 8.75 3.76
C CYS A 115 -10.54 9.83 2.68
N ARG A 116 -10.92 11.04 3.09
CA ARG A 116 -10.89 12.19 2.17
C ARG A 116 -9.44 12.68 2.04
N CYS A 117 -9.02 13.04 0.83
CA CYS A 117 -7.83 13.86 0.67
C CYS A 117 -8.22 15.29 1.06
N GLU A 118 -7.52 15.94 1.99
CA GLU A 118 -7.54 17.41 2.01
C GLU A 118 -6.72 17.87 0.79
N GLY A 119 -7.37 18.58 -0.12
CA GLY A 119 -6.87 18.81 -1.48
C GLY A 119 -7.53 17.87 -2.49
N GLY A 120 -8.72 18.27 -2.94
CA GLY A 120 -9.29 17.81 -4.21
C GLY A 120 -8.43 18.25 -5.40
N PRO A 121 -8.80 17.85 -6.63
CA PRO A 121 -7.96 17.95 -7.83
C PRO A 121 -7.32 19.32 -8.06
#